data_AF-A0A535WBQ6-F1
#
_entry.id   AF-A0A535WBQ6-F1
#
_cell.length_a   1.000
_cell.length_b   1.000
_cell.length_c   1.000
_cell.angle_alpha   90.00
_cell.angle_beta   90.00
_cell.angle_gamma   90.00
#
_symmetry.space_group_name_H-M   'P 1'
#
loop_
_entity.id
_entity.type
_entity.pdbx_description
1 polymer ?
#
loop_
_entity_poly.entity_id
_entity_poly.type
_entity_poly.pdbx_seq_one_letter_code
_entity_poly.pdbx_strand_id
1 'polypeptide(L)'
;MGFACVVLDGADHLVLVIRLEAPPAVTLNSFAHRLPSCGRSYEDGFGGSLAPMRIYLTGEVCVESDRILIREGRLPGRQGRQAFAYLVWERRRAVSHAELAELLWPDGLPVAWAAAIAAIVSKLRSVLDSAGHDRSAIRAAFSCYQVKLPHDTWVDVEVAQQSLHEAEAALRAGDPAHAYGPAVVAATILRRPFLAGAEGPWVDARRDILKSQLVRTLDCLVDLHRWNREPGLGIQVAEELLSLEPYRETAWRSLMLLHVQVGNRGEALSTYRHCHDILATQLGTVPTEETEALMRKIARI
;
A
#
# COMPACT_ATOMS: atom_id res chain seq x y z
N MET A 1 -15.54 -25.64 6.59
CA MET A 1 -14.34 -25.09 7.26
C MET A 1 -13.24 -25.00 6.23
N GLY A 2 -13.12 -23.85 5.55
CA GLY A 2 -12.02 -23.60 4.63
C GLY A 2 -10.84 -23.05 5.43
N PHE A 3 -9.72 -23.78 5.45
CA PHE A 3 -8.49 -23.30 6.06
C PHE A 3 -7.89 -22.23 5.16
N ALA A 4 -7.68 -21.02 5.68
CA ALA A 4 -6.78 -20.05 5.08
C ALA A 4 -5.35 -20.50 5.43
N CYS A 5 -4.58 -20.94 4.45
CA CYS A 5 -3.18 -21.28 4.64
C CYS A 5 -2.33 -20.10 4.16
N VAL A 6 -1.67 -19.42 5.11
CA VAL A 6 -0.60 -18.46 4.80
C VAL A 6 0.69 -19.26 4.85
N VAL A 7 1.30 -19.52 3.70
CA VAL A 7 2.63 -20.14 3.64
C VAL A 7 3.66 -19.02 3.75
N LEU A 8 4.23 -18.86 4.94
CA LEU A 8 5.39 -18.01 5.18
C LEU A 8 6.64 -18.85 4.93
N ASP A 9 7.35 -18.61 3.82
CA ASP A 9 8.73 -19.09 3.69
C ASP A 9 9.70 -18.01 4.15
N GLY A 10 10.74 -18.43 4.86
CA GLY A 10 11.71 -17.57 5.52
C GLY A 10 12.63 -16.89 4.51
N ALA A 11 12.71 -15.56 4.63
CA ALA A 11 13.40 -14.61 3.75
C ALA A 11 12.69 -14.40 2.40
N ASP A 12 12.33 -13.15 2.10
CA ASP A 12 11.61 -12.68 0.91
C ASP A 12 10.10 -13.03 0.86
N HIS A 13 9.31 -12.22 1.57
CA HIS A 13 7.87 -12.44 1.78
C HIS A 13 7.05 -12.46 0.48
N LEU A 14 6.63 -13.67 0.09
CA LEU A 14 5.46 -13.97 -0.74
C LEU A 14 4.24 -14.05 0.19
N VAL A 15 3.25 -13.18 0.03
CA VAL A 15 1.97 -13.33 0.74
C VAL A 15 0.96 -13.94 -0.21
N LEU A 16 0.50 -15.15 0.11
CA LEU A 16 -0.53 -15.88 -0.64
C LEU A 16 -1.77 -15.99 0.25
N VAL A 17 -2.82 -15.23 -0.07
CA VAL A 17 -4.13 -15.35 0.58
C VAL A 17 -5.00 -16.20 -0.33
N ILE A 18 -5.17 -17.48 0.01
CA ILE A 18 -6.06 -18.39 -0.73
C ILE A 18 -7.44 -18.35 -0.09
N ARG A 19 -8.43 -17.80 -0.81
CA ARG A 19 -9.84 -18.19 -0.69
C ARG A 19 -10.20 -18.96 -1.96
N LEU A 20 -10.93 -20.06 -1.83
CA LEU A 20 -11.40 -20.88 -2.96
C LEU A 20 -12.31 -20.13 -3.94
N GLU A 21 -12.83 -18.96 -3.56
CA GLU A 21 -13.84 -18.20 -4.34
C GLU A 21 -13.38 -16.80 -4.79
N ALA A 22 -12.15 -16.38 -4.46
CA ALA A 22 -11.61 -15.08 -4.86
C ALA A 22 -10.27 -15.25 -5.59
N PRO A 23 -9.96 -14.42 -6.61
CA PRO A 23 -8.67 -14.49 -7.28
C PRO A 23 -7.53 -14.24 -6.28
N PRO A 24 -6.42 -15.01 -6.34
CA PRO A 24 -5.31 -14.87 -5.41
C PRO A 24 -4.68 -13.47 -5.56
N ALA A 25 -4.63 -12.72 -4.46
CA ALA A 25 -3.80 -11.54 -4.37
C ALA A 25 -2.37 -11.98 -4.06
N VAL A 26 -1.49 -11.92 -5.06
CA VAL A 26 -0.05 -12.14 -4.90
C VAL A 26 0.63 -10.79 -4.72
N THR A 27 1.33 -10.63 -3.60
CA THR A 27 2.26 -9.51 -3.38
C THR A 27 3.65 -10.09 -3.11
N LEU A 28 4.61 -9.77 -3.99
CA LEU A 28 6.01 -10.21 -3.92
C LEU A 28 6.88 -9.02 -3.52
N ASN A 29 7.75 -9.20 -2.52
CA ASN A 29 8.62 -8.14 -2.01
C ASN A 29 10.06 -8.16 -2.56
N SER A 30 10.50 -9.23 -3.24
CA SER A 30 11.87 -9.34 -3.78
C SER A 30 11.92 -10.33 -4.97
N PHE A 31 12.29 -9.88 -6.17
CA PHE A 31 12.31 -10.72 -7.39
C PHE A 31 13.67 -11.43 -7.63
N ALA A 32 14.28 -12.00 -6.58
CA ALA A 32 15.47 -12.85 -6.76
C ALA A 32 15.14 -14.31 -7.12
N HIS A 33 13.85 -14.69 -7.14
CA HIS A 33 13.43 -16.05 -7.46
C HIS A 33 12.93 -16.18 -8.91
N ARG A 34 13.43 -17.21 -9.61
CA ARG A 34 12.71 -17.80 -10.74
C ARG A 34 11.40 -18.37 -10.16
N LEU A 35 10.26 -17.81 -10.57
CA LEU A 35 8.94 -18.35 -10.24
C LEU A 35 8.93 -19.86 -10.55
N PRO A 36 8.53 -20.74 -9.59
CA PRO A 36 8.04 -22.04 -9.98
C PRO A 36 6.82 -21.78 -10.86
N SER A 37 6.75 -22.44 -12.02
CA SER A 37 5.58 -22.41 -12.87
C SER A 37 4.37 -22.85 -12.05
N CYS A 38 3.54 -21.92 -11.58
CA CYS A 38 2.17 -22.19 -11.16
C CYS A 38 1.35 -22.51 -12.41
N GLY A 39 1.64 -23.65 -13.01
CA GLY A 39 0.81 -24.26 -14.02
C GLY A 39 -0.27 -25.06 -13.32
N ARG A 40 -1.52 -24.56 -13.39
CA ARG A 40 -2.76 -25.31 -13.65
C ARG A 40 -3.96 -24.53 -13.12
N SER A 41 -4.61 -23.79 -14.03
CA SER A 41 -6.07 -23.82 -14.27
C SER A 41 -6.48 -22.58 -15.08
N TYR A 42 -6.10 -22.55 -16.36
CA TYR A 42 -6.70 -21.70 -17.39
C TYR A 42 -6.62 -22.48 -18.71
N GLU A 43 -7.27 -23.63 -18.74
CA GLU A 43 -7.57 -24.34 -19.97
C GLU A 43 -9.07 -24.61 -19.95
N ASP A 44 -9.83 -23.63 -20.43
CA ASP A 44 -11.06 -23.89 -21.18
C ASP A 44 -11.47 -22.63 -21.96
N GLY A 45 -11.34 -22.72 -23.29
CA GLY A 45 -12.22 -22.08 -24.27
C GLY A 45 -12.12 -20.56 -24.49
N PHE A 46 -11.56 -20.20 -25.66
CA PHE A 46 -11.64 -18.91 -26.37
C PHE A 46 -10.67 -17.77 -25.98
N GLY A 47 -9.70 -17.52 -26.88
CA GLY A 47 -9.03 -16.23 -27.06
C GLY A 47 -7.92 -15.95 -26.05
N GLY A 48 -6.71 -15.61 -26.52
CA GLY A 48 -5.55 -15.38 -25.67
C GLY A 48 -5.84 -14.39 -24.53
N SER A 49 -5.83 -14.89 -23.29
CA SER A 49 -5.84 -14.05 -22.10
C SER A 49 -4.46 -13.39 -21.99
N LEU A 50 -4.31 -12.17 -22.51
CA LEU A 50 -3.21 -11.30 -22.08
C LEU A 50 -3.30 -11.16 -20.56
N ALA A 51 -2.19 -11.35 -19.86
CA ALA A 51 -2.19 -11.13 -18.42
C ALA A 51 -2.44 -9.64 -18.17
N PRO A 52 -3.34 -9.25 -17.25
CA PRO A 52 -3.66 -7.86 -17.01
C PRO A 52 -2.39 -7.10 -16.64
N MET A 53 -2.19 -5.91 -17.22
CA MET A 53 -1.05 -5.06 -16.90
C MET A 53 -1.04 -4.77 -15.40
N ARG A 54 0.13 -4.86 -14.76
CA ARG A 54 0.34 -4.53 -13.36
C ARG A 54 1.34 -3.40 -13.23
N ILE A 55 0.97 -2.35 -12.52
CA ILE A 55 1.84 -1.22 -12.23
C ILE A 55 2.06 -1.14 -10.72
N TYR A 56 3.32 -1.06 -10.35
CA TYR A 56 3.79 -0.92 -8.98
C TYR A 56 4.32 0.50 -8.80
N LEU A 57 3.69 1.28 -7.93
CA LEU A 57 4.15 2.62 -7.54
C LEU A 57 4.75 2.65 -6.13
N THR A 58 4.47 1.63 -5.30
CA THR A 58 5.14 1.43 -4.01
C THR A 58 6.20 0.33 -4.09
N GLY A 59 7.32 0.54 -3.40
CA GLY A 59 8.54 -0.22 -3.60
C GLY A 59 9.31 0.27 -4.83
N GLU A 60 9.83 -0.65 -5.63
CA GLU A 60 10.46 -0.35 -6.91
C GLU A 60 9.38 -0.03 -7.96
N VAL A 61 9.50 1.11 -8.65
CA VAL A 61 8.52 1.49 -9.68
C VAL A 61 8.65 0.55 -10.88
N CYS A 62 7.63 -0.28 -11.09
CA CYS A 62 7.66 -1.32 -12.12
C CYS A 62 6.37 -1.37 -12.95
N VAL A 63 6.50 -1.85 -14.18
CA VAL A 63 5.37 -2.26 -15.04
C VAL A 63 5.59 -3.71 -15.45
N GLU A 64 4.62 -4.55 -15.19
CA GLU A 64 4.58 -5.95 -15.60
C GLU A 64 3.42 -6.15 -16.58
N SER A 65 3.70 -6.76 -17.73
CA SER A 65 2.67 -7.23 -18.64
C SER A 65 3.15 -8.46 -19.39
N ASP A 66 2.28 -9.46 -19.48
CA ASP A 66 2.53 -10.78 -20.03
C ASP A 66 3.81 -11.45 -19.47
N ARG A 67 4.96 -11.23 -20.13
CA ARG A 67 6.27 -11.78 -19.75
C ARG A 67 7.35 -10.71 -19.62
N ILE A 68 6.97 -9.44 -19.73
CA ILE A 68 7.88 -8.31 -19.73
C ILE A 68 7.75 -7.56 -18.40
N LEU A 69 8.86 -7.48 -17.68
CA LEU A 69 9.00 -6.68 -16.48
C LEU A 69 9.90 -5.48 -16.77
N ILE A 70 9.31 -4.30 -16.83
CA ILE A 70 10.01 -3.03 -16.85
C ILE A 70 10.27 -2.64 -15.40
N ARG A 71 11.53 -2.76 -14.99
CA ARG A 71 12.04 -2.29 -13.70
C ARG A 71 12.33 -0.80 -13.70
N GLU A 72 12.53 -0.25 -12.52
CA GLU A 72 12.76 1.18 -12.31
C GLU A 72 13.96 1.70 -13.12
N GLY A 73 15.04 0.92 -13.20
CA GLY A 73 16.24 1.29 -13.96
C GLY A 73 16.05 1.43 -15.47
N ARG A 74 14.91 0.97 -16.03
CA ARG A 74 14.55 1.19 -17.43
C ARG A 74 13.74 2.47 -17.64
N LEU A 75 13.21 3.08 -16.58
CA LEU A 75 12.53 4.37 -16.65
C LEU A 75 13.56 5.50 -16.87
N PRO A 76 13.17 6.62 -17.50
CA PRO A 76 14.10 7.69 -17.87
C PRO A 76 14.56 8.52 -16.66
N GLY A 77 15.45 7.96 -15.84
CA GLY A 77 16.03 8.60 -14.66
C GLY A 77 15.01 8.99 -13.59
N ARG A 78 15.43 9.80 -12.62
CA ARG A 78 14.58 10.27 -11.50
C ARG A 78 13.32 10.98 -11.99
N GLN A 79 13.47 11.93 -12.93
CA GLN A 79 12.36 12.73 -13.45
C GLN A 79 11.38 11.90 -14.29
N GLY A 80 11.88 10.95 -15.09
CA GLY A 80 11.03 10.03 -15.84
C GLY A 80 10.19 9.13 -14.94
N ARG A 81 10.80 8.59 -13.88
CA ARG A 81 10.10 7.81 -12.86
C ARG A 81 9.02 8.62 -12.15
N GLN A 82 9.32 9.85 -11.73
CA GLN A 82 8.34 10.75 -11.12
C GLN A 82 7.20 11.10 -12.09
N ALA A 83 7.51 11.46 -13.33
CA ALA A 83 6.50 11.76 -14.36
C ALA A 83 5.60 10.55 -14.62
N PHE A 84 6.16 9.35 -14.70
CA PHE A 84 5.39 8.12 -14.87
C PHE A 84 4.42 7.88 -13.71
N ALA A 85 4.93 7.89 -12.49
CA ALA A 85 4.10 7.70 -11.30
C ALA A 85 3.00 8.75 -11.18
N TYR A 86 3.30 10.01 -11.52
CA TYR A 86 2.33 11.09 -11.54
C TYR A 86 1.21 10.85 -12.55
N LEU A 87 1.57 10.52 -13.80
CA LEU A 87 0.59 10.28 -14.86
C LEU A 87 -0.27 9.04 -14.58
N VAL A 88 0.30 8.00 -13.96
CA VAL A 88 -0.45 6.81 -13.54
C VAL A 88 -1.40 7.15 -12.39
N TRP A 89 -0.94 7.89 -11.39
CA TRP A 89 -1.76 8.31 -10.26
C TRP A 89 -2.95 9.18 -10.72
N GLU A 90 -2.69 10.11 -11.65
CA GLU A 90 -3.69 11.04 -12.18
C GLU A 90 -4.40 10.51 -13.44
N ARG A 91 -4.33 9.19 -13.74
CA ARG A 91 -4.79 8.58 -15.01
C ARG A 91 -6.25 8.86 -15.37
N ARG A 92 -7.08 9.22 -14.38
CA ARG A 92 -8.50 9.56 -14.57
C ARG A 92 -8.72 10.95 -15.19
N ARG A 93 -7.70 11.81 -15.26
CA ARG A 93 -7.77 13.13 -15.88
C ARG A 93 -6.61 13.38 -16.84
N ALA A 94 -6.70 14.48 -17.59
CA ALA A 94 -5.58 15.01 -18.35
C ALA A 94 -4.70 15.88 -17.44
N VAL A 95 -3.39 15.79 -17.62
CA VAL A 95 -2.35 16.54 -16.89
C VAL A 95 -1.71 17.53 -17.86
N SER A 96 -1.67 18.81 -17.49
CA SER A 96 -1.10 19.82 -18.39
C SER A 96 0.44 19.71 -18.46
N HIS A 97 1.04 20.17 -19.56
CA HIS A 97 2.50 20.23 -19.64
C HIS A 97 3.11 21.12 -18.55
N ALA A 98 2.42 22.22 -18.18
CA ALA A 98 2.87 23.14 -17.14
C ALA A 98 2.86 22.47 -15.76
N GLU A 99 1.78 21.78 -15.42
CA GLU A 99 1.66 21.01 -14.18
C GLU A 99 2.75 19.92 -14.06
N LEU A 100 3.03 19.21 -15.16
CA LEU A 100 4.12 18.24 -15.19
C LEU A 100 5.50 18.91 -15.08
N ALA A 101 5.67 20.13 -15.59
CA ALA A 101 6.92 20.87 -15.47
C ALA A 101 7.15 21.37 -14.03
N GLU A 102 6.13 21.92 -13.38
CA GLU A 102 6.17 22.33 -11.97
C GLU A 102 6.49 21.15 -11.04
N LEU A 103 5.94 19.96 -11.33
CA LEU A 103 6.28 18.74 -10.61
C LEU A 103 7.77 18.37 -10.71
N LEU A 104 8.34 18.44 -11.92
CA LEU A 104 9.68 17.91 -12.20
C LEU A 104 10.81 18.90 -11.90
N TRP A 105 10.50 20.20 -11.87
CA TRP A 105 11.44 21.29 -11.60
C TRP A 105 10.83 22.33 -10.65
N PRO A 106 10.58 21.95 -9.38
CA PRO A 106 9.96 22.85 -8.40
C PRO A 106 10.79 24.11 -8.11
N ASP A 107 12.12 24.02 -8.25
CA ASP A 107 13.07 25.10 -7.96
C ASP A 107 13.34 26.03 -9.14
N GLY A 108 12.76 25.75 -10.32
CA GLY A 108 12.91 26.60 -11.50
C GLY A 108 12.90 25.85 -12.82
N LEU A 109 12.10 26.33 -13.76
CA LEU A 109 11.93 25.71 -15.07
C LEU A 109 13.16 25.94 -15.98
N PRO A 110 13.61 24.91 -16.72
CA PRO A 110 14.58 25.10 -17.80
C PRO A 110 14.04 26.03 -18.90
N VAL A 111 14.94 26.72 -19.62
CA VAL A 111 14.58 27.60 -20.75
C VAL A 111 13.71 26.88 -21.80
N ALA A 112 14.03 25.61 -22.08
CA ALA A 112 13.30 24.77 -23.03
C ALA A 112 12.48 23.66 -22.32
N TRP A 113 11.81 23.99 -21.20
CA TRP A 113 11.07 23.01 -20.39
C TRP A 113 10.04 22.19 -21.19
N ALA A 114 9.35 22.80 -22.16
CA ALA A 114 8.35 22.10 -22.97
C ALA A 114 8.98 20.98 -23.83
N ALA A 115 10.16 21.24 -24.41
CA ALA A 115 10.93 20.24 -25.15
C ALA A 115 11.48 19.15 -24.21
N ALA A 116 11.91 19.52 -23.00
CA ALA A 116 12.38 18.56 -22.00
C ALA A 116 11.25 17.61 -21.55
N ILE A 117 10.04 18.13 -21.30
CA ILE A 117 8.84 17.32 -21.03
C ILE A 117 8.55 16.36 -22.18
N ALA A 118 8.52 16.86 -23.42
CA ALA A 118 8.26 16.03 -24.60
C ALA A 118 9.31 14.91 -24.74
N ALA A 119 10.58 15.19 -24.44
CA ALA A 119 11.65 14.19 -24.46
C ALA A 119 11.47 13.12 -23.38
N ILE A 120 11.08 13.50 -22.15
CA ILE A 120 10.78 12.56 -21.07
C ILE A 120 9.60 11.66 -21.47
N VAL A 121 8.50 12.24 -21.95
CA VAL A 121 7.30 11.49 -22.35
C VAL A 121 7.59 10.59 -23.56
N SER A 122 8.41 11.04 -24.52
CA SER A 122 8.84 10.21 -25.64
C SER A 122 9.60 8.97 -25.18
N LYS A 123 10.52 9.12 -24.22
CA LYS A 123 11.23 7.98 -23.61
C LYS A 123 10.28 7.06 -22.84
N LEU A 124 9.33 7.61 -22.08
CA LEU A 124 8.31 6.82 -21.38
C LEU A 124 7.45 6.00 -22.36
N ARG A 125 7.01 6.61 -23.47
CA ARG A 125 6.31 5.89 -24.54
C ARG A 125 7.15 4.76 -25.11
N SER A 126 8.43 5.00 -25.38
CA SER A 126 9.33 3.96 -25.89
C SER A 126 9.51 2.79 -24.90
N VAL A 127 9.52 3.09 -23.60
CA VAL A 127 9.60 2.07 -22.55
C VAL A 127 8.32 1.24 -22.53
N LEU A 128 7.15 1.86 -22.56
CA LEU A 128 5.86 1.15 -22.59
C LEU A 128 5.66 0.34 -23.89
N ASP A 129 6.09 0.89 -25.04
CA ASP A 129 6.09 0.20 -26.34
C ASP A 129 6.91 -1.08 -26.30
N SER A 130 8.06 -1.05 -25.61
CA SER A 130 8.91 -2.24 -25.44
C SER A 130 8.27 -3.34 -24.58
N ALA A 131 7.23 -3.03 -23.79
CA ALA A 131 6.42 -4.01 -23.07
C ALA A 131 5.24 -4.55 -23.88
N GLY A 132 5.17 -4.29 -25.19
CA GLY A 132 4.09 -4.78 -26.04
C GLY A 132 2.79 -3.98 -25.92
N HIS A 133 2.86 -2.79 -25.31
CA HIS A 133 1.73 -1.88 -25.23
C HIS A 133 1.79 -0.82 -26.32
N ASP A 134 0.63 -0.47 -26.86
CA ASP A 134 0.54 0.59 -27.87
C ASP A 134 1.10 1.91 -27.30
N ARG A 135 1.91 2.61 -28.10
CA ARG A 135 2.39 3.98 -27.85
C ARG A 135 1.26 4.96 -27.50
N SER A 136 0.02 4.63 -27.85
CA SER A 136 -1.19 5.35 -27.46
C SER A 136 -1.52 5.29 -25.95
N ALA A 137 -0.77 4.52 -25.15
CA ALA A 137 -0.90 4.47 -23.69
C ALA A 137 -0.69 5.83 -23.02
N ILE A 138 0.12 6.72 -23.58
CA ILE A 138 0.20 8.12 -23.17
C ILE A 138 -0.28 8.98 -24.32
N ARG A 139 -1.50 9.52 -24.23
CA ARG A 139 -2.08 10.40 -25.26
C ARG A 139 -1.67 11.84 -25.02
N ALA A 140 -1.43 12.58 -26.10
CA ALA A 140 -1.19 14.02 -26.07
C ALA A 140 -2.31 14.74 -26.81
N ALA A 141 -2.93 15.71 -26.16
CA ALA A 141 -3.94 16.58 -26.78
C ALA A 141 -4.01 17.91 -26.00
N PHE A 142 -4.19 19.02 -26.70
CA PHE A 142 -4.41 20.35 -26.10
C PHE A 142 -3.37 20.72 -25.01
N SER A 143 -2.08 20.47 -25.26
CA SER A 143 -0.98 20.71 -24.30
C SER A 143 -1.11 19.94 -22.97
N CYS A 144 -1.77 18.79 -23.02
CA CYS A 144 -1.90 17.87 -21.91
C CYS A 144 -1.46 16.46 -22.30
N TYR A 145 -1.03 15.70 -21.30
CA TYR A 145 -0.84 14.26 -21.38
C TYR A 145 -1.90 13.53 -20.55
N GLN A 146 -2.36 12.40 -21.04
CA GLN A 146 -3.17 11.47 -20.25
C GLN A 146 -2.70 10.04 -20.47
N VAL A 147 -2.51 9.32 -19.38
CA VAL A 147 -2.29 7.88 -19.41
C VAL A 147 -3.63 7.16 -19.59
N LYS A 148 -3.74 6.36 -20.66
CA LYS A 148 -4.87 5.48 -20.98
C LYS A 148 -4.37 4.05 -20.95
N LEU A 149 -4.62 3.37 -19.84
CA LEU A 149 -4.25 1.98 -19.62
C LEU A 149 -5.47 1.08 -19.91
N PRO A 150 -5.27 -0.20 -20.23
CA PRO A 150 -6.35 -1.18 -20.28
C PRO A 150 -7.24 -1.12 -19.03
N HIS A 151 -8.55 -1.35 -19.19
CA HIS A 151 -9.53 -1.21 -18.10
C HIS A 151 -9.21 -2.12 -16.90
N ASP A 152 -8.65 -3.30 -17.15
CA ASP A 152 -8.24 -4.31 -16.19
C ASP A 152 -6.85 -4.06 -15.59
N THR A 153 -6.22 -2.91 -15.87
CA THR A 153 -4.89 -2.60 -15.35
C THR A 153 -4.91 -2.46 -13.83
N TRP A 154 -4.16 -3.35 -13.20
CA TRP A 154 -3.92 -3.39 -11.76
C TRP A 154 -2.88 -2.33 -11.39
N VAL A 155 -3.22 -1.45 -10.46
CA VAL A 155 -2.29 -0.45 -9.90
C VAL A 155 -2.29 -0.64 -8.38
N ASP A 156 -1.12 -0.89 -7.81
CA ASP A 156 -1.00 -1.27 -6.41
C ASP A 156 -1.68 -0.29 -5.43
N VAL A 157 -1.45 1.01 -5.57
CA VAL A 157 -2.04 2.03 -4.69
C VAL A 157 -3.57 2.08 -4.78
N GLU A 158 -4.15 1.81 -5.96
CA GLU A 158 -5.61 1.74 -6.13
C GLU A 158 -6.17 0.45 -5.49
N VAL A 159 -5.43 -0.65 -5.61
CA VAL A 159 -5.79 -1.93 -5.00
C VAL A 159 -5.72 -1.84 -3.48
N ALA A 160 -4.68 -1.21 -2.93
CA ALA A 160 -4.61 -0.97 -1.49
C ALA A 160 -5.79 -0.15 -0.98
N GLN A 161 -6.17 0.92 -1.68
CA GLN A 161 -7.32 1.73 -1.31
C GLN A 161 -8.63 0.92 -1.35
N GLN A 162 -8.84 0.14 -2.41
CA GLN A 162 -10.03 -0.70 -2.56
C GLN A 162 -10.08 -1.79 -1.48
N SER A 163 -8.97 -2.48 -1.23
CA SER A 163 -8.88 -3.52 -0.20
C SER A 163 -9.06 -2.97 1.22
N LEU A 164 -8.58 -1.76 1.52
CA LEU A 164 -8.89 -1.09 2.77
C LEU A 164 -10.40 -0.82 2.90
N HIS A 165 -11.04 -0.31 1.84
CA HIS A 165 -12.48 -0.04 1.86
C HIS A 165 -13.29 -1.32 2.11
N GLU A 166 -12.93 -2.42 1.46
CA GLU A 166 -13.52 -3.74 1.65
C GLU A 166 -13.33 -4.26 3.07
N ALA A 167 -12.12 -4.15 3.63
CA ALA A 167 -11.82 -4.55 5.00
C ALA A 167 -12.68 -3.79 6.02
N GLU A 168 -12.74 -2.47 5.91
CA GLU A 168 -13.54 -1.66 6.82
C GLU A 168 -15.05 -1.91 6.67
N ALA A 169 -15.52 -2.13 5.44
CA ALA A 169 -16.93 -2.46 5.19
C ALA A 169 -17.32 -3.80 5.82
N ALA A 170 -16.47 -4.82 5.66
CA ALA A 170 -16.67 -6.14 6.26
C ALA A 170 -16.61 -6.08 7.80
N LEU A 171 -15.68 -5.32 8.39
CA LEU A 171 -15.66 -5.09 9.84
C LEU A 171 -16.93 -4.39 10.36
N ARG A 172 -17.41 -3.34 9.66
CA ARG A 172 -18.69 -2.68 10.00
C ARG A 172 -19.89 -3.60 9.90
N ALA A 173 -19.86 -4.57 8.98
CA ALA A 173 -20.89 -5.58 8.82
C ALA A 173 -20.79 -6.72 9.85
N GLY A 174 -19.77 -6.73 10.72
CA GLY A 174 -19.55 -7.80 11.70
C GLY A 174 -18.99 -9.08 11.08
N ASP A 175 -18.32 -8.98 9.92
CA ASP A 175 -17.74 -10.09 9.18
C ASP A 175 -16.20 -9.99 9.10
N PRO A 176 -15.49 -10.24 10.23
CA PRO A 176 -14.03 -10.18 10.28
C PRO A 176 -13.36 -11.21 9.36
N ALA A 177 -14.01 -12.34 9.08
CA ALA A 177 -13.47 -13.34 8.17
C ALA A 177 -13.28 -12.76 6.75
N HIS A 178 -14.24 -11.96 6.27
CA HIS A 178 -14.16 -11.26 4.98
C HIS A 178 -13.22 -10.06 4.98
N ALA A 179 -13.00 -9.43 6.12
CA ALA A 179 -12.07 -8.33 6.23
C ALA A 179 -10.58 -8.75 6.23
N TYR A 180 -10.27 -9.98 6.67
CA TYR A 180 -8.88 -10.42 6.87
C TYR A 180 -8.01 -10.32 5.62
N GLY A 181 -8.44 -10.94 4.51
CA GLY A 181 -7.69 -10.94 3.25
C GLY A 181 -7.41 -9.54 2.70
N PRO A 182 -8.44 -8.70 2.50
CA PRO A 182 -8.27 -7.33 2.04
C PRO A 182 -7.37 -6.48 2.94
N ALA A 183 -7.48 -6.60 4.27
CA ALA A 183 -6.62 -5.86 5.20
C ALA A 183 -5.13 -6.25 5.03
N VAL A 184 -4.83 -7.54 4.88
CA VAL A 184 -3.47 -8.03 4.65
C VAL A 184 -2.91 -7.52 3.31
N VAL A 185 -3.72 -7.53 2.25
CA VAL A 185 -3.31 -7.01 0.93
C VAL A 185 -2.98 -5.52 1.01
N ALA A 186 -3.87 -4.72 1.62
CA ALA A 186 -3.65 -3.29 1.80
C ALA A 186 -2.37 -3.02 2.60
N ALA A 187 -2.16 -3.69 3.73
CA ALA A 187 -0.98 -3.48 4.57
C ALA A 187 0.32 -3.84 3.84
N THR A 188 0.31 -4.94 3.07
CA THR A 188 1.49 -5.37 2.32
C THR A 188 1.88 -4.35 1.25
N ILE A 189 0.90 -3.72 0.59
CA ILE A 189 1.16 -2.68 -0.40
C ILE A 189 1.64 -1.38 0.26
N LEU A 190 0.94 -0.95 1.32
CA LEU A 190 1.10 0.37 1.94
C LEU A 190 2.36 0.49 2.81
N ARG A 191 2.91 -0.63 3.31
CA ARG A 191 4.22 -0.63 4.00
C ARG A 191 5.40 -0.34 3.07
N ARG A 192 5.23 -0.52 1.76
CA ARG A 192 6.31 -0.30 0.79
C ARG A 192 6.49 1.20 0.53
N PRO A 193 7.73 1.70 0.40
CA PRO A 193 7.97 3.12 0.23
C PRO A 193 7.44 3.63 -1.11
N PHE A 194 6.80 4.80 -1.12
CA PHE A 194 6.38 5.45 -2.37
C PHE A 194 7.49 6.37 -2.90
N LEU A 195 7.94 6.10 -4.14
CA LEU A 195 8.97 6.86 -4.84
C LEU A 195 10.21 7.17 -3.98
N ALA A 196 10.87 6.14 -3.45
CA ALA A 196 12.06 6.30 -2.61
C ALA A 196 13.13 7.18 -3.30
N GLY A 197 13.69 8.16 -2.57
CA GLY A 197 14.67 9.12 -3.10
C GLY A 197 14.10 10.22 -4.00
N ALA A 198 12.77 10.25 -4.21
CA ALA A 198 12.08 11.41 -4.77
C ALA A 198 11.61 12.34 -3.65
N GLU A 199 11.56 13.62 -3.96
CA GLU A 199 11.19 14.72 -3.07
C GLU A 199 10.26 15.67 -3.85
N GLY A 200 9.50 16.46 -3.10
CA GLY A 200 8.67 17.54 -3.63
C GLY A 200 7.24 17.48 -3.09
N PRO A 201 6.51 18.61 -3.08
CA PRO A 201 5.24 18.73 -2.38
C PRO A 201 4.20 17.67 -2.77
N TRP A 202 4.16 17.29 -4.06
CA TRP A 202 3.25 16.24 -4.52
C TRP A 202 3.63 14.86 -3.98
N VAL A 203 4.92 14.50 -3.97
CA VAL A 203 5.39 13.20 -3.46
C VAL A 203 5.06 13.09 -1.97
N ASP A 204 5.32 14.14 -1.21
CA ASP A 204 5.07 14.18 0.23
C ASP A 204 3.57 14.09 0.52
N ALA A 205 2.74 14.86 -0.20
CA ALA A 205 1.28 14.75 -0.09
C ALA A 205 0.74 13.35 -0.43
N ARG A 206 1.37 12.61 -1.36
CA ARG A 206 0.96 11.22 -1.65
C ARG A 206 1.42 10.25 -0.57
N ARG A 207 2.62 10.45 -0.01
CA ARG A 207 3.09 9.67 1.15
C ARG A 207 2.18 9.87 2.36
N ASP A 208 1.70 11.08 2.61
CA ASP A 208 0.75 11.35 3.71
C ASP A 208 -0.58 10.61 3.51
N ILE A 209 -1.11 10.59 2.28
CA ILE A 209 -2.31 9.82 1.94
C ILE A 209 -2.09 8.32 2.20
N LEU A 210 -0.97 7.77 1.71
CA LEU A 210 -0.64 6.36 1.89
C LEU A 210 -0.39 6.00 3.37
N LYS A 211 0.28 6.88 4.13
CA LYS A 211 0.44 6.73 5.59
C LYS A 211 -0.91 6.69 6.30
N SER A 212 -1.82 7.60 5.98
CA SER A 212 -3.17 7.63 6.55
C SER A 212 -3.95 6.34 6.25
N GLN A 213 -3.81 5.81 5.03
CA GLN A 213 -4.40 4.51 4.66
C GLN A 213 -3.74 3.36 5.43
N LEU A 214 -2.42 3.38 5.62
CA LEU A 214 -1.70 2.34 6.38
C LEU A 214 -2.19 2.31 7.82
N VAL A 215 -2.28 3.47 8.49
CA VAL A 215 -2.80 3.60 9.87
C VAL A 215 -4.16 2.94 10.02
N ARG A 216 -5.12 3.26 9.13
CA ARG A 216 -6.46 2.65 9.14
C ARG A 216 -6.43 1.15 8.88
N THR A 217 -5.53 0.70 8.01
CA THR A 217 -5.34 -0.73 7.72
C THR A 217 -4.79 -1.47 8.94
N LEU A 218 -3.82 -0.89 9.64
CA LEU A 218 -3.24 -1.47 10.85
C LEU A 218 -4.28 -1.55 11.98
N ASP A 219 -5.13 -0.53 12.16
CA ASP A 219 -6.27 -0.61 13.09
C ASP A 219 -7.17 -1.83 12.78
N CYS A 220 -7.52 -2.03 11.50
CA CYS A 220 -8.28 -3.20 11.08
C CYS A 220 -7.54 -4.51 11.44
N LEU A 221 -6.24 -4.59 11.14
CA LEU A 221 -5.43 -5.77 11.40
C LEU A 221 -5.30 -6.09 12.89
N VAL A 222 -5.22 -5.09 13.76
CA VAL A 222 -5.19 -5.30 15.23
C VAL A 222 -6.47 -6.00 15.69
N ASP A 223 -7.64 -5.52 15.27
CA ASP A 223 -8.92 -6.15 15.58
C ASP A 223 -9.03 -7.56 14.99
N LEU A 224 -8.54 -7.74 13.76
CA LEU A 224 -8.57 -9.00 13.04
C LEU A 224 -7.67 -10.07 13.66
N HIS A 225 -6.44 -9.73 14.07
CA HIS A 225 -5.56 -10.66 14.77
C HIS A 225 -6.10 -11.02 16.15
N ARG A 226 -6.77 -10.09 16.84
CA ARG A 226 -7.48 -10.39 18.09
C ARG A 226 -8.61 -11.40 17.84
N TRP A 227 -9.41 -11.20 16.80
CA TRP A 227 -10.49 -12.12 16.40
C TRP A 227 -9.96 -13.50 15.98
N ASN A 228 -8.89 -13.54 15.19
CA ASN A 228 -8.28 -14.77 14.67
C ASN A 228 -7.44 -15.53 15.72
N ARG A 229 -7.39 -15.03 16.97
CA ARG A 229 -6.60 -15.60 18.09
C ARG A 229 -5.09 -15.64 17.80
N GLU A 230 -4.58 -14.61 17.13
CA GLU A 230 -3.16 -14.41 16.83
C GLU A 230 -2.61 -13.18 17.57
N PRO A 231 -2.70 -13.12 18.92
CA PRO A 231 -2.37 -11.90 19.65
C PRO A 231 -0.91 -11.46 19.51
N GLY A 232 0.01 -12.38 19.22
CA GLY A 232 1.42 -12.04 18.94
C GLY A 232 1.58 -11.17 17.69
N LEU A 233 0.86 -11.48 16.60
CA LEU A 233 0.83 -10.64 15.40
C LEU A 233 0.10 -9.32 15.68
N GLY A 234 -0.98 -9.39 16.47
CA GLY A 234 -1.71 -8.19 16.91
C GLY A 234 -0.82 -7.20 17.67
N ILE A 235 0.06 -7.68 18.55
CA ILE A 235 1.02 -6.85 19.29
C ILE A 235 1.97 -6.14 18.32
N GLN A 236 2.58 -6.87 17.38
CA GLN A 236 3.49 -6.29 16.39
C GLN A 236 2.83 -5.21 15.54
N VAL A 237 1.59 -5.47 15.09
CA VAL A 237 0.81 -4.50 14.29
C VAL A 237 0.42 -3.27 15.14
N ALA A 238 0.07 -3.46 16.41
CA ALA A 238 -0.28 -2.34 17.30
C ALA A 238 0.94 -1.47 17.63
N GLU A 239 2.12 -2.07 17.81
CA GLU A 239 3.38 -1.35 18.00
C GLU A 239 3.77 -0.54 16.75
N GLU A 240 3.62 -1.12 15.55
CA GLU A 240 3.81 -0.41 14.29
C GLU A 240 2.85 0.78 14.18
N LEU A 241 1.57 0.57 14.48
CA LEU A 241 0.56 1.64 14.46
C LEU A 241 0.92 2.78 15.42
N LEU A 242 1.39 2.47 16.63
CA LEU A 242 1.83 3.46 17.61
C LEU A 242 3.11 4.19 17.21
N SER A 243 4.00 3.53 16.46
CA SER A 243 5.17 4.21 15.89
C SER A 243 4.79 5.26 14.84
N LEU A 244 3.68 5.05 14.13
CA LEU A 244 3.17 5.98 13.12
C LEU A 244 2.31 7.09 13.74
N GLU A 245 1.47 6.74 14.72
CA GLU A 245 0.47 7.60 15.35
C GLU A 245 0.49 7.45 16.87
N PRO A 246 1.52 7.98 17.56
CA PRO A 246 1.73 7.78 19.00
C PRO A 246 0.63 8.40 19.87
N TYR A 247 -0.17 9.31 19.31
CA TYR A 247 -1.27 9.99 20.02
C TYR A 247 -2.62 9.26 19.87
N ARG A 248 -2.66 8.11 19.20
CA ARG A 248 -3.89 7.33 18.98
C ARG A 248 -4.17 6.41 20.17
N GLU A 249 -4.97 6.90 21.13
CA GLU A 249 -5.34 6.13 22.33
C GLU A 249 -6.05 4.80 22.06
N THR A 250 -6.79 4.67 20.94
CA THR A 250 -7.40 3.39 20.54
C THR A 250 -6.34 2.30 20.30
N ALA A 251 -5.18 2.67 19.75
CA ALA A 251 -4.08 1.75 19.50
C ALA A 251 -3.42 1.32 20.82
N TRP A 252 -3.20 2.27 21.75
CA TRP A 252 -2.72 1.98 23.11
C TRP A 252 -3.63 1.01 23.85
N ARG A 253 -4.95 1.27 23.86
CA ARG A 253 -5.94 0.38 24.48
C ARG A 253 -5.93 -1.01 23.86
N SER A 254 -5.80 -1.10 22.54
CA SER A 254 -5.75 -2.40 21.84
C SER A 254 -4.50 -3.19 22.22
N LEU A 255 -3.33 -2.54 22.30
CA LEU A 255 -2.09 -3.16 22.76
C LEU A 255 -2.20 -3.65 24.22
N MET A 256 -2.80 -2.85 25.12
CA MET A 256 -3.08 -3.27 26.49
C MET A 256 -3.95 -4.53 26.54
N LEU A 257 -5.03 -4.58 25.75
CA LEU A 257 -5.93 -5.73 25.67
C LEU A 257 -5.23 -6.97 25.12
N LEU A 258 -4.38 -6.82 24.10
CA LEU A 258 -3.60 -7.92 23.53
C LEU A 258 -2.60 -8.50 24.54
N HIS A 259 -1.91 -7.65 25.30
CA HIS A 259 -1.03 -8.11 26.38
C HIS A 259 -1.78 -8.88 27.48
N VAL A 260 -2.97 -8.42 27.87
CA VAL A 260 -3.82 -9.15 28.81
C VAL A 260 -4.22 -10.51 28.25
N GLN A 261 -4.57 -10.60 26.97
CA GLN A 261 -4.97 -11.84 26.31
C GLN A 261 -3.86 -12.90 26.32
N VAL A 262 -2.58 -12.49 26.26
CA VAL A 262 -1.43 -13.41 26.36
C VAL A 262 -0.93 -13.61 27.80
N GLY A 263 -1.59 -13.04 28.81
CA GLY A 263 -1.22 -13.15 30.22
C GLY A 263 -0.12 -12.19 30.68
N ASN A 264 0.31 -11.25 29.84
CA ASN A 264 1.38 -10.29 30.14
C ASN A 264 0.81 -9.03 30.82
N ARG A 265 0.21 -9.20 32.01
CA ARG A 265 -0.39 -8.07 32.77
C ARG A 265 0.61 -6.94 33.06
N GLY A 266 1.86 -7.28 33.36
CA GLY A 266 2.92 -6.30 33.61
C GLY A 266 3.16 -5.39 32.40
N GLU A 267 3.20 -5.98 31.19
CA GLU A 267 3.34 -5.23 29.94
C GLU A 267 2.11 -4.37 29.68
N ALA A 268 0.89 -4.88 29.87
CA ALA A 268 -0.31 -4.06 29.71
C ALA A 268 -0.33 -2.80 30.60
N LEU A 269 0.15 -2.91 31.85
CA LEU A 269 0.30 -1.75 32.74
C LEU A 269 1.47 -0.84 32.31
N SER A 270 2.53 -1.40 31.72
CA SER A 270 3.64 -0.65 31.14
C SER A 270 3.21 0.18 29.93
N THR A 271 2.46 -0.43 29.02
CA THR A 271 1.83 0.21 27.87
C THR A 271 0.99 1.42 28.27
N TYR A 272 0.19 1.29 29.35
CA TYR A 272 -0.57 2.42 29.88
C TYR A 272 0.32 3.58 30.35
N ARG A 273 1.38 3.28 31.10
CA ARG A 273 2.31 4.32 31.57
C ARG A 273 2.95 5.07 30.40
N HIS A 274 3.40 4.35 29.37
CA HIS A 274 3.94 4.97 28.16
C HIS A 274 2.92 5.87 27.45
N CYS A 275 1.67 5.43 27.31
CA CYS A 275 0.58 6.25 26.78
C CYS A 275 0.40 7.54 27.58
N HIS A 276 0.28 7.42 28.90
CA HIS A 276 0.13 8.56 29.81
C HIS A 276 1.31 9.54 29.67
N ASP A 277 2.55 9.05 29.71
CA ASP A 277 3.75 9.88 29.64
C ASP A 277 3.87 10.61 28.30
N ILE A 278 3.56 9.95 27.17
CA ILE A 278 3.57 10.59 25.85
C ILE A 278 2.50 11.69 25.76
N LEU A 279 1.27 11.43 26.21
CA LEU A 279 0.19 12.43 26.16
C LEU A 279 0.48 13.63 27.08
N ALA A 280 1.02 13.37 28.27
CA ALA A 280 1.37 14.42 29.22
C ALA A 280 2.54 15.27 28.70
N THR A 281 3.59 14.65 28.18
CA THR A 281 4.80 15.36 27.73
C THR A 281 4.64 16.06 26.40
N GLN A 282 3.94 15.46 25.42
CA GLN A 282 3.84 16.01 24.07
C GLN A 282 2.60 16.87 23.85
N LEU A 283 1.50 16.57 24.53
CA LEU A 283 0.22 17.26 24.33
C LEU A 283 -0.24 18.05 25.56
N GLY A 284 0.36 17.85 26.74
CA GLY A 284 -0.08 18.46 27.98
C GLY A 284 -1.46 17.97 28.43
N THR A 285 -1.84 16.76 28.02
CA THR A 285 -3.16 16.15 28.31
C THR A 285 -3.00 14.85 29.08
N VAL A 286 -4.08 14.40 29.72
CA VAL A 286 -4.18 13.08 30.36
C VAL A 286 -4.91 12.10 29.44
N PRO A 287 -4.73 10.78 29.62
CA PRO A 287 -5.51 9.79 28.87
C PRO A 287 -7.02 9.98 29.03
N THR A 288 -7.76 9.60 28.00
CA THR A 288 -9.23 9.57 28.02
C THR A 288 -9.79 8.66 29.11
N GLU A 289 -11.03 8.92 29.53
CA GLU A 289 -11.73 8.12 30.54
C GLU A 289 -11.84 6.64 30.14
N GLU A 290 -11.97 6.34 28.84
CA GLU A 290 -11.97 4.97 28.33
C GLU A 290 -10.62 4.27 28.57
N THR A 291 -9.50 4.97 28.42
CA THR A 291 -8.15 4.45 28.66
C THR A 291 -7.90 4.23 30.15
N GLU A 292 -8.27 5.21 30.97
CA GLU A 292 -8.23 5.14 32.44
C GLU A 292 -9.08 4.00 32.99
N ALA A 293 -10.31 3.85 32.49
CA ALA A 293 -11.21 2.77 32.88
C ALA A 293 -10.65 1.39 32.53
N LEU A 294 -10.02 1.24 31.35
CA LEU A 294 -9.35 0.00 30.97
C LEU A 294 -8.18 -0.31 31.90
N MET A 295 -7.33 0.68 32.20
CA MET A 295 -6.21 0.50 33.14
C MET A 295 -6.72 0.01 34.51
N ARG A 296 -7.75 0.66 35.07
CA ARG A 296 -8.32 0.25 36.36
C ARG A 296 -8.89 -1.16 36.32
N LYS A 297 -9.47 -1.58 35.20
CA LYS A 297 -9.94 -2.95 35.01
C LYS A 297 -8.77 -3.94 35.02
N ILE A 298 -7.71 -3.68 34.27
CA ILE A 298 -6.51 -4.53 34.19
C ILE A 298 -5.78 -4.61 35.54
N ALA A 299 -5.76 -3.52 36.31
CA ALA A 299 -5.17 -3.48 37.63
C ALA A 299 -5.89 -4.37 38.66
N ARG A 300 -7.14 -4.77 38.40
CA ARG A 300 -7.97 -5.62 39.28
C ARG A 300 -7.97 -7.10 38.89
N ILE A 301 -7.43 -7.46 37.73
CA ILE A 301 -7.27 -8.86 37.28
C ILE A 301 -6.14 -9.51 38.06
#